data_AF-A0A521KGE7-F1
#
_entry.id   AF-A0A521KGE7-F1
#
_cell.length_a   1.000
_cell.length_b   1.000
_cell.length_c   1.000
_cell.angle_alpha   90.00
_cell.angle_beta   90.00
_cell.angle_gamma   90.00
#
_symmetry.space_group_name_H-M   'P 1'
#
loop_
_entity.id
_entity.type
_entity.pdbx_description
1 polymer ?
#
loop_
_entity_poly.entity_id
_entity_poly.type
_entity_poly.pdbx_seq_one_letter_code
_entity_poly.pdbx_strand_id
1 'polypeptide(L)'
;MSTSPNLDLALRLWPQVRDGGAVDDPAFLDALLASQGQPGAVGYEAGIRSTFACFKPDEVATFILPSGEQTRDDQDARLLAHILVTRVLLGAGLHIDRRVQRALADVHAIIWTPRGVLQASPLALATSLWLIALDPLQLSDQPLAIDWTPEAFQDAERWDLEYRLFSHYDIHQRALDWVAYASAAPGRIPGCSAWTVVEPLLRFDDQRAQIALGQFATLAARGEDEAPVPAAAMLDRARVEALLRAHLAAARS
;
A
#
# COMPACT_ATOMS: atom_id res chain seq x y z
N MET A 1 -15.46 -8.66 -7.57
CA MET A 1 -16.15 -8.54 -6.26
C MET A 1 -15.51 -9.54 -5.32
N SER A 2 -15.15 -9.13 -4.11
CA SER A 2 -14.54 -10.01 -3.10
C SER A 2 -15.62 -10.83 -2.38
N THR A 3 -15.23 -11.94 -1.74
CA THR A 3 -16.08 -12.64 -0.76
C THR A 3 -15.95 -12.07 0.66
N SER A 4 -15.12 -11.04 0.84
CA SER A 4 -14.78 -10.44 2.13
C SER A 4 -15.58 -9.16 2.43
N PRO A 5 -16.45 -9.14 3.47
CA PRO A 5 -17.16 -7.94 3.89
C PRO A 5 -16.24 -6.78 4.30
N ASN A 6 -15.13 -7.08 4.98
CA ASN A 6 -14.17 -6.06 5.42
C ASN A 6 -13.43 -5.44 4.23
N LEU A 7 -13.05 -6.25 3.23
CA LEU A 7 -12.42 -5.75 2.01
C LEU A 7 -13.39 -4.89 1.20
N ASP A 8 -14.61 -5.37 0.99
CA ASP A 8 -15.65 -4.62 0.27
C ASP A 8 -15.95 -3.29 0.98
N LEU A 9 -15.97 -3.30 2.31
CA LEU A 9 -16.11 -2.08 3.12
C LEU A 9 -14.94 -1.11 2.88
N ALA A 10 -13.69 -1.57 2.99
CA ALA A 10 -12.52 -0.72 2.77
C ALA A 10 -12.48 -0.14 1.35
N LEU A 11 -12.79 -0.95 0.32
CA LEU A 11 -12.87 -0.48 -1.07
C LEU A 11 -13.96 0.56 -1.28
N ARG A 12 -15.11 0.40 -0.61
CA ARG A 12 -16.23 1.35 -0.66
C ARG A 12 -15.91 2.68 0.03
N LEU A 13 -15.20 2.65 1.15
CA LEU A 13 -14.85 3.85 1.92
C LEU A 13 -13.72 4.66 1.28
N TRP A 14 -12.82 4.01 0.54
CA TRP A 14 -11.62 4.66 0.03
C TRP A 14 -11.88 5.96 -0.77
N PRO A 15 -12.85 6.03 -1.71
CA PRO A 15 -13.13 7.29 -2.40
C PRO A 15 -13.53 8.44 -1.47
N GLN A 16 -14.33 8.16 -0.42
CA GLN A 16 -14.74 9.19 0.55
C GLN A 16 -13.52 9.74 1.30
N VAL A 17 -12.67 8.83 1.78
CA VAL A 17 -11.47 9.18 2.53
C VAL A 17 -10.46 9.91 1.65
N ARG A 18 -10.20 9.40 0.44
CA ARG A 18 -9.22 9.95 -0.50
C ARG A 18 -9.58 11.37 -0.96
N ASP A 19 -10.86 11.59 -1.26
CA ASP A 19 -11.32 12.83 -1.89
C ASP A 19 -11.87 13.85 -0.87
N GLY A 20 -12.35 13.38 0.29
CA GLY A 20 -12.98 14.22 1.32
C GLY A 20 -12.31 14.18 2.70
N GLY A 21 -11.35 13.28 2.94
CA GLY A 21 -10.66 13.15 4.24
C GLY A 21 -11.54 12.69 5.39
N ALA A 22 -12.74 12.17 5.09
CA ALA A 22 -13.73 11.75 6.07
C ALA A 22 -14.50 10.52 5.61
N VAL A 23 -15.21 9.90 6.54
CA VAL A 23 -16.22 8.88 6.27
C VAL A 23 -17.58 9.37 6.73
N ASP A 24 -18.64 8.97 6.03
CA ASP A 24 -20.00 9.38 6.39
C ASP A 24 -20.47 8.81 7.73
N ASP A 25 -20.02 7.59 8.06
CA ASP A 25 -20.37 6.88 9.30
C ASP A 25 -19.09 6.30 9.97
N PRO A 26 -18.66 6.86 11.10
CA PRO A 26 -17.50 6.37 11.86
C PRO A 26 -17.62 4.91 12.31
N ALA A 27 -18.85 4.36 12.46
CA ALA A 27 -19.03 2.96 12.85
C ALA A 27 -18.45 1.99 11.80
N PHE A 28 -18.30 2.42 10.55
CA PHE A 28 -17.59 1.64 9.53
C PHE A 28 -16.09 1.53 9.82
N LEU A 29 -15.47 2.55 10.42
CA LEU A 29 -14.07 2.46 10.85
C LEU A 29 -13.92 1.53 12.04
N ASP A 30 -14.87 1.56 12.98
CA ASP A 30 -14.89 0.61 14.10
C ASP A 30 -14.99 -0.84 13.62
N ALA A 31 -15.82 -1.10 12.61
CA ALA A 31 -15.92 -2.42 11.99
C ALA A 31 -14.59 -2.89 11.38
N LEU A 32 -13.87 -2.01 10.68
CA LEU A 32 -12.54 -2.32 10.16
C LEU A 32 -11.53 -2.56 11.30
N LEU A 33 -11.53 -1.72 12.34
CA LEU A 33 -10.63 -1.86 13.49
C LEU A 33 -10.86 -3.15 14.26
N ALA A 34 -12.11 -3.61 14.36
CA ALA A 34 -12.47 -4.86 15.03
C ALA A 34 -11.86 -6.12 14.37
N SER A 35 -11.43 -6.01 13.09
CA SER A 35 -10.79 -7.11 12.37
C SER A 35 -9.31 -7.32 12.72
N GLN A 36 -8.72 -6.43 13.52
CA GLN A 36 -7.31 -6.55 13.89
C GLN A 36 -7.04 -7.81 14.71
N GLY A 37 -5.97 -8.52 14.37
CA GLY A 37 -5.48 -9.66 15.14
C GLY A 37 -6.40 -10.88 15.09
N GLN A 38 -7.37 -10.91 14.18
CA GLN A 38 -8.25 -12.05 13.96
C GLN A 38 -7.59 -13.09 13.04
N PRO A 39 -7.96 -14.39 13.14
CA PRO A 39 -7.52 -15.43 12.21
C PRO A 39 -7.80 -15.06 10.75
N GLY A 40 -6.86 -15.43 9.87
CA GLY A 40 -6.92 -15.11 8.44
C GLY A 40 -6.30 -13.75 8.05
N ALA A 41 -5.84 -12.95 9.03
CA ALA A 41 -4.95 -11.82 8.77
C ALA A 41 -3.56 -12.28 8.27
N VAL A 42 -2.88 -11.45 7.49
CA VAL A 42 -1.51 -11.73 7.03
C VAL A 42 -0.57 -11.89 8.23
N GLY A 43 0.23 -12.97 8.23
CA GLY A 43 1.19 -13.25 9.30
C GLY A 43 0.59 -13.82 10.59
N TYR A 44 -0.74 -14.04 10.66
CA TYR A 44 -1.40 -14.53 11.87
C TYR A 44 -0.83 -15.87 12.35
N GLU A 45 -0.66 -16.85 11.46
CA GLU A 45 -0.10 -18.17 11.86
C GLU A 45 1.34 -18.08 12.36
N ALA A 46 2.08 -17.04 11.94
CA ALA A 46 3.46 -16.80 12.35
C ALA A 46 3.59 -15.84 13.55
N GLY A 47 2.49 -15.58 14.26
CA GLY A 47 2.46 -14.82 15.51
C GLY A 47 2.20 -13.31 15.37
N ILE A 48 2.04 -12.77 14.16
CA ILE A 48 1.73 -11.34 13.98
C ILE A 48 0.26 -11.10 14.36
N ARG A 49 0.00 -10.12 15.23
CA ARG A 49 -1.34 -9.86 15.80
C ARG A 49 -1.87 -8.45 15.54
N SER A 50 -1.11 -7.59 14.87
CA SER A 50 -1.54 -6.21 14.59
C SER A 50 -2.06 -6.00 13.16
N THR A 51 -2.07 -7.04 12.33
CA THR A 51 -2.62 -7.00 10.98
C THR A 51 -4.14 -7.20 10.98
N PHE A 52 -4.81 -6.75 9.92
CA PHE A 52 -6.27 -6.79 9.79
C PHE A 52 -6.71 -8.03 8.99
N ALA A 53 -7.70 -8.76 9.51
CA ALA A 53 -8.27 -9.91 8.83
C ALA A 53 -9.41 -9.48 7.89
N CYS A 54 -9.20 -9.64 6.59
CA CYS A 54 -10.27 -9.51 5.60
C CYS A 54 -10.87 -10.87 5.24
N PHE A 55 -10.06 -11.92 5.28
CA PHE A 55 -10.45 -13.26 4.86
C PHE A 55 -10.50 -14.19 6.05
N LYS A 56 -11.33 -15.23 5.98
CA LYS A 56 -11.34 -16.33 6.94
C LYS A 56 -10.02 -17.14 6.83
N PRO A 57 -9.63 -17.87 7.88
CA PRO A 57 -8.42 -18.69 7.84
C PRO A 57 -8.54 -19.91 6.91
N ASP A 58 -9.75 -20.42 6.68
CA ASP A 58 -10.03 -21.63 5.89
C ASP A 58 -10.33 -21.38 4.41
N GLU A 59 -10.38 -20.11 3.97
CA GLU A 59 -10.57 -19.77 2.55
C GLU A 59 -9.25 -19.43 1.86
N VAL A 60 -9.15 -19.71 0.56
CA VAL A 60 -8.04 -19.22 -0.28
C VAL A 60 -8.41 -17.83 -0.79
N ALA A 61 -7.71 -16.81 -0.29
CA ALA A 61 -7.95 -15.41 -0.59
C ALA A 61 -7.53 -15.05 -2.02
N THR A 62 -8.42 -14.39 -2.75
CA THR A 62 -8.11 -13.78 -4.05
C THR A 62 -9.13 -12.68 -4.34
N PHE A 63 -8.72 -11.62 -5.03
CA PHE A 63 -9.64 -10.59 -5.51
C PHE A 63 -9.04 -9.77 -6.67
N ILE A 64 -9.90 -8.97 -7.30
CA ILE A 64 -9.56 -8.00 -8.33
C ILE A 64 -9.89 -6.61 -7.77
N LEU A 65 -8.93 -5.70 -7.83
CA LEU A 65 -9.11 -4.31 -7.43
C LEU A 65 -10.09 -3.59 -8.37
N PRO A 66 -10.73 -2.48 -7.94
CA PRO A 66 -11.54 -1.66 -8.85
C PRO A 66 -10.80 -1.17 -10.10
N SER A 67 -9.47 -1.07 -10.01
CA SER A 67 -8.53 -0.74 -11.08
C SER A 67 -8.26 -1.89 -12.07
N GLY A 68 -8.78 -3.10 -11.82
CA GLY A 68 -8.65 -4.27 -12.66
C GLY A 68 -7.43 -5.15 -12.36
N GLU A 69 -6.53 -4.72 -11.48
CA GLU A 69 -5.35 -5.51 -11.08
C GLU A 69 -5.74 -6.66 -10.15
N GLN A 70 -5.10 -7.81 -10.31
CA GLN A 70 -5.42 -9.04 -9.59
C GLN A 70 -4.29 -9.43 -8.64
N THR A 71 -4.65 -9.95 -7.48
CA THR A 71 -3.72 -10.54 -6.51
C THR A 71 -2.98 -11.74 -7.08
N ARG A 72 -1.69 -11.90 -6.78
CA ARG A 72 -0.87 -13.01 -7.30
C ARG A 72 -1.22 -14.37 -6.68
N ASP A 73 -1.38 -14.40 -5.36
CA ASP A 73 -1.60 -15.60 -4.56
C ASP A 73 -2.33 -15.26 -3.24
N ASP A 74 -2.62 -16.26 -2.41
CA ASP A 74 -3.34 -16.09 -1.13
C ASP A 74 -2.63 -15.13 -0.17
N GLN A 75 -1.30 -15.25 -0.03
CA GLN A 75 -0.52 -14.42 0.88
C GLN A 75 -0.52 -12.97 0.40
N ASP A 76 -0.33 -12.76 -0.90
CA ASP A 76 -0.41 -11.46 -1.55
C ASP A 76 -1.80 -10.83 -1.39
N ALA A 77 -2.88 -11.61 -1.53
CA ALA A 77 -4.24 -11.13 -1.30
C ALA A 77 -4.46 -10.68 0.14
N ARG A 78 -4.02 -11.45 1.14
CA ARG A 78 -4.14 -11.05 2.56
C ARG A 78 -3.32 -9.80 2.87
N LEU A 79 -2.11 -9.70 2.32
CA LEU A 79 -1.26 -8.53 2.47
C LEU A 79 -1.90 -7.29 1.84
N LEU A 80 -2.37 -7.38 0.60
CA LEU A 80 -3.04 -6.28 -0.09
C LEU A 80 -4.32 -5.85 0.64
N ALA A 81 -5.14 -6.79 1.09
CA ALA A 81 -6.33 -6.46 1.86
C ALA A 81 -6.00 -5.73 3.17
N HIS A 82 -4.94 -6.16 3.86
CA HIS A 82 -4.42 -5.43 5.02
C HIS A 82 -3.98 -4.00 4.67
N ILE A 83 -3.19 -3.81 3.61
CA ILE A 83 -2.76 -2.49 3.14
C ILE A 83 -3.98 -1.59 2.87
N LEU A 84 -5.01 -2.11 2.19
CA LEU A 84 -6.21 -1.35 1.84
C LEU A 84 -6.99 -0.89 3.07
N VAL A 85 -7.13 -1.75 4.08
CA VAL A 85 -7.76 -1.40 5.36
C VAL A 85 -6.92 -0.35 6.09
N THR A 86 -5.62 -0.56 6.25
CA THR A 86 -4.72 0.39 6.93
C THR A 86 -4.73 1.74 6.23
N ARG A 87 -4.76 1.76 4.89
CA ARG A 87 -4.85 2.99 4.08
C ARG A 87 -6.12 3.79 4.36
N VAL A 88 -7.28 3.13 4.42
CA VAL A 88 -8.54 3.79 4.75
C VAL A 88 -8.49 4.39 6.15
N LEU A 89 -7.99 3.65 7.13
CA LEU A 89 -7.89 4.11 8.52
C LEU A 89 -6.93 5.31 8.65
N LEU A 90 -5.76 5.26 8.01
CA LEU A 90 -4.81 6.37 7.99
C LEU A 90 -5.40 7.61 7.31
N GLY A 91 -5.98 7.45 6.13
CA GLY A 91 -6.58 8.55 5.38
C GLY A 91 -7.76 9.19 6.12
N ALA A 92 -8.50 8.42 6.91
CA ALA A 92 -9.58 8.91 7.77
C ALA A 92 -9.05 9.63 9.04
N GLY A 93 -7.74 9.76 9.20
CA GLY A 93 -7.11 10.50 10.28
C GLY A 93 -6.79 9.68 11.54
N LEU A 94 -6.89 8.35 11.50
CA LEU A 94 -6.66 7.49 12.68
C LEU A 94 -5.16 7.18 12.93
N HIS A 95 -4.25 8.01 12.43
CA HIS A 95 -2.80 7.85 12.61
C HIS A 95 -2.33 7.91 14.08
N ILE A 96 -3.15 8.43 14.99
CA ILE A 96 -2.91 8.43 16.45
C ILE A 96 -3.44 7.18 17.16
N ASP A 97 -4.27 6.35 16.51
CA ASP A 97 -4.77 5.11 17.09
C ASP A 97 -3.65 4.06 17.10
N ARG A 98 -3.32 3.54 18.28
CA ARG A 98 -2.25 2.55 18.48
C ARG A 98 -2.43 1.30 17.64
N ARG A 99 -3.67 0.90 17.34
CA ARG A 99 -3.97 -0.25 16.48
C ARG A 99 -3.50 0.04 15.06
N VAL A 100 -3.78 1.23 14.54
CA VAL A 100 -3.37 1.67 13.20
C VAL A 100 -1.85 1.85 13.13
N GLN A 101 -1.23 2.44 14.16
CA GLN A 101 0.23 2.58 14.22
C GLN A 101 0.96 1.24 14.19
N ARG A 102 0.48 0.23 14.92
CA ARG A 102 1.05 -1.12 14.90
C ARG A 102 0.82 -1.82 13.57
N ALA A 103 -0.39 -1.72 13.02
CA ALA A 103 -0.71 -2.21 11.68
C ALA A 103 0.23 -1.65 10.62
N LEU A 104 0.48 -0.33 10.65
CA LEU A 104 1.43 0.36 9.78
C LEU A 104 2.87 -0.14 9.97
N ALA A 105 3.31 -0.29 11.23
CA ALA A 105 4.64 -0.79 11.54
C ALA A 105 4.85 -2.22 11.02
N ASP A 106 3.92 -3.14 11.29
CA ASP A 106 4.04 -4.55 10.88
C ASP A 106 4.00 -4.71 9.35
N VAL A 107 3.16 -3.94 8.64
CA VAL A 107 3.17 -4.00 7.16
C VAL A 107 4.43 -3.41 6.56
N HIS A 108 4.99 -2.36 7.14
CA HIS A 108 6.30 -1.87 6.73
C HIS A 108 7.41 -2.88 7.01
N ALA A 109 7.35 -3.58 8.15
CA ALA A 109 8.25 -4.67 8.44
C ALA A 109 8.14 -5.74 7.33
N ILE A 110 6.93 -6.24 7.06
CA ILE A 110 6.68 -7.30 6.06
C ILE A 110 7.20 -6.92 4.66
N ILE A 111 7.01 -5.67 4.23
CA ILE A 111 7.24 -5.24 2.85
C ILE A 111 8.65 -4.69 2.65
N TRP A 112 9.10 -3.80 3.53
CA TRP A 112 10.22 -2.90 3.25
C TRP A 112 11.48 -3.20 4.05
N THR A 113 11.38 -3.96 5.14
CA THR A 113 12.53 -4.36 5.96
C THR A 113 13.15 -5.74 5.64
N PRO A 114 12.64 -6.59 4.72
CA PRO A 114 13.34 -7.83 4.39
C PRO A 114 14.76 -7.59 3.89
N ARG A 115 15.64 -8.56 4.11
CA ARG A 115 17.00 -8.53 3.58
C ARG A 115 16.99 -8.85 2.09
N GLY A 116 17.75 -8.08 1.30
CA GLY A 116 17.94 -8.35 -0.12
C GLY A 116 16.72 -7.97 -0.97
N VAL A 117 16.24 -8.91 -1.80
CA VAL A 117 15.16 -8.65 -2.75
C VAL A 117 13.82 -8.61 -2.04
N LEU A 118 13.05 -7.55 -2.27
CA LEU A 118 11.69 -7.42 -1.74
C LEU A 118 10.81 -8.57 -2.25
N GLN A 119 10.12 -9.26 -1.34
CA GLN A 119 9.30 -10.43 -1.68
C GLN A 119 7.83 -10.10 -1.97
N ALA A 120 7.38 -8.92 -1.56
CA ALA A 120 6.05 -8.40 -1.87
C ALA A 120 5.87 -8.28 -3.39
N SER A 121 4.65 -8.52 -3.89
CA SER A 121 4.36 -8.32 -5.31
C SER A 121 4.52 -6.83 -5.69
N PRO A 122 4.74 -6.52 -6.99
CA PRO A 122 4.73 -5.13 -7.46
C PRO A 122 3.45 -4.38 -7.09
N LEU A 123 2.30 -5.08 -7.11
CA LEU A 123 1.02 -4.50 -6.73
C LEU A 123 0.96 -4.16 -5.23
N ALA A 124 1.45 -5.04 -4.37
CA ALA A 124 1.55 -4.78 -2.92
C ALA A 124 2.51 -3.62 -2.62
N LEU A 125 3.67 -3.57 -3.29
CA LEU A 125 4.63 -2.47 -3.17
C LEU A 125 4.01 -1.13 -3.58
N ALA A 126 3.41 -1.08 -4.78
CA ALA A 126 2.74 0.11 -5.30
C ALA A 126 1.60 0.57 -4.38
N THR A 127 0.75 -0.36 -3.94
CA THR A 127 -0.39 -0.03 -3.05
C THR A 127 0.11 0.46 -1.69
N SER A 128 1.21 -0.09 -1.17
CA SER A 128 1.80 0.31 0.12
C SER A 128 2.38 1.71 0.13
N LEU A 129 2.68 2.31 -1.04
CA LEU A 129 3.13 3.71 -1.12
C LEU A 129 2.12 4.67 -0.50
N TRP A 130 0.82 4.34 -0.56
CA TRP A 130 -0.20 5.12 0.13
C TRP A 130 -0.03 5.17 1.64
N LEU A 131 0.46 4.09 2.26
CA LEU A 131 0.67 4.06 3.70
C LEU A 131 1.75 5.06 4.11
N ILE A 132 2.80 5.15 3.30
CA ILE A 132 3.89 6.12 3.47
C ILE A 132 3.38 7.54 3.18
N ALA A 133 2.64 7.73 2.08
CA ALA A 133 2.10 9.02 1.68
C ALA A 133 1.12 9.63 2.70
N LEU A 134 0.43 8.78 3.47
CA LEU A 134 -0.53 9.18 4.49
C LEU A 134 0.06 9.22 5.90
N ASP A 135 1.31 8.81 6.05
CA ASP A 135 2.00 8.80 7.34
C ASP A 135 2.51 10.22 7.67
N PRO A 136 1.99 10.86 8.73
CA PRO A 136 2.45 12.19 9.12
C PRO A 136 3.92 12.20 9.59
N LEU A 137 4.51 11.03 9.86
CA LEU A 137 5.89 10.86 10.28
C LEU A 137 6.80 10.40 9.15
N GLN A 138 6.36 10.37 7.88
CA GLN A 138 7.15 9.81 6.76
C GLN A 138 8.58 10.36 6.59
N LEU A 139 8.87 11.58 7.08
CA LEU A 139 10.20 12.20 7.06
C LEU A 139 10.92 12.17 8.42
N SER A 140 10.37 11.47 9.40
CA SER A 140 10.87 11.42 10.77
C SER A 140 11.83 10.24 10.97
N ASP A 141 12.94 10.50 11.66
CA ASP A 141 13.83 9.45 12.20
C ASP A 141 13.24 8.72 13.42
N GLN A 142 12.00 9.04 13.81
CA GLN A 142 11.32 8.31 14.87
C GLN A 142 11.24 6.81 14.51
N PRO A 143 11.60 5.90 15.44
CA PRO A 143 11.49 4.47 15.20
C PRO A 143 10.04 4.02 15.00
N LEU A 144 9.83 3.12 14.03
CA LEU A 144 8.60 2.37 13.90
C LEU A 144 8.46 1.41 15.07
N ALA A 145 7.25 1.34 15.63
CA ALA A 145 6.91 0.46 16.75
C ALA A 145 6.66 -0.99 16.28
N ILE A 146 7.63 -1.58 15.60
CA ILE A 146 7.57 -2.96 15.09
C ILE A 146 7.76 -3.93 16.27
N ASP A 147 6.84 -4.88 16.42
CA ASP A 147 7.03 -6.00 17.35
C ASP A 147 7.82 -7.10 16.66
N TRP A 148 9.10 -7.21 17.03
CA TRP A 148 10.01 -8.22 16.49
C TRP A 148 9.96 -9.55 17.23
N THR A 149 9.01 -9.78 18.14
CA THR A 149 8.88 -11.06 18.87
C THR A 149 8.24 -12.21 18.08
N PRO A 150 7.32 -12.00 17.11
CA PRO A 150 6.74 -13.08 16.32
C PRO A 150 7.76 -13.97 15.61
N GLU A 151 7.42 -15.26 15.44
CA GLU A 151 8.25 -16.26 14.76
C GLU A 151 8.56 -15.86 13.32
N ALA A 152 7.60 -15.22 12.64
CA ALA A 152 7.76 -14.65 11.31
C ALA A 152 9.03 -13.81 11.15
N PHE A 153 9.46 -13.13 12.21
CA PHE A 153 10.62 -12.23 12.20
C PHE A 153 11.91 -12.84 12.76
N GLN A 154 11.89 -14.12 13.14
CA GLN A 154 13.08 -14.84 13.63
C GLN A 154 13.83 -15.60 12.53
N ASP A 155 13.33 -15.55 11.29
CA ASP A 155 13.98 -16.17 10.14
C ASP A 155 15.17 -15.32 9.64
N ALA A 156 16.40 -15.81 9.86
CA ALA A 156 17.64 -15.14 9.44
C ALA A 156 17.87 -15.13 7.91
N GLU A 157 17.17 -15.99 7.15
CA GLU A 157 17.24 -15.95 5.68
C GLU A 157 16.46 -14.75 5.13
N ARG A 158 15.41 -14.33 5.85
CA ARG A 158 14.51 -13.26 5.44
C ARG A 158 14.80 -11.93 6.12
N TRP A 159 15.26 -11.94 7.37
CA TRP A 159 15.44 -10.75 8.21
C TRP A 159 16.86 -10.62 8.70
N ASP A 160 17.30 -9.37 8.86
CA ASP A 160 18.51 -9.08 9.61
C ASP A 160 18.18 -9.15 11.12
N LEU A 161 18.68 -10.19 11.80
CA LEU A 161 18.41 -10.39 13.23
C LEU A 161 19.24 -9.46 14.11
N GLU A 162 20.29 -8.83 13.57
CA GLU A 162 21.16 -7.89 14.26
C GLU A 162 20.71 -6.44 14.06
N TYR A 163 19.95 -6.15 12.99
CA TYR A 163 19.42 -4.83 12.68
C TYR A 163 17.88 -4.79 12.64
N ARG A 164 17.27 -4.26 13.70
CA ARG A 164 15.81 -4.19 13.89
C ARG A 164 15.27 -2.78 14.16
N LEU A 165 16.12 -1.76 14.00
CA LEU A 165 15.74 -0.36 14.20
C LEU A 165 15.45 0.28 12.84
N PHE A 166 14.18 0.43 12.51
CA PHE A 166 13.74 1.12 11.29
C PHE A 166 12.90 2.32 11.67
N SER A 167 13.23 3.48 11.11
CA SER A 167 12.44 4.70 11.23
C SER A 167 11.40 4.82 10.12
N HIS A 168 10.48 5.76 10.27
CA HIS A 168 9.56 6.14 9.19
C HIS A 168 10.33 6.65 7.96
N TYR A 169 11.39 7.44 8.19
CA TYR A 169 12.28 7.92 7.14
C TYR A 169 12.97 6.77 6.38
N ASP A 170 13.47 5.74 7.07
CA ASP A 170 14.10 4.58 6.42
C ASP A 170 13.16 3.90 5.42
N ILE A 171 11.88 3.76 5.79
CA ILE A 171 10.87 3.17 4.90
C ILE A 171 10.59 4.08 3.71
N HIS A 172 10.44 5.38 3.94
CA HIS A 172 10.26 6.37 2.87
C HIS A 172 11.43 6.34 1.87
N GLN A 173 12.68 6.28 2.35
CA GLN A 173 13.86 6.18 1.49
C GLN A 173 13.88 4.90 0.66
N ARG A 174 13.60 3.74 1.26
CA ARG A 174 13.54 2.46 0.56
C ARG A 174 12.44 2.43 -0.51
N ALA A 175 11.29 3.06 -0.21
CA ALA A 175 10.21 3.19 -1.18
C ALA A 175 10.59 4.08 -2.36
N LEU A 176 11.28 5.20 -2.13
CA LEU A 176 11.78 6.07 -3.19
C LEU A 176 12.81 5.37 -4.07
N ASP A 177 13.70 4.57 -3.49
CA ASP A 177 14.67 3.78 -4.25
C ASP A 177 13.97 2.73 -5.13
N TRP A 178 12.93 2.08 -4.59
CA TRP A 178 12.11 1.16 -5.37
C TRP A 178 11.36 1.89 -6.51
N VAL A 179 10.76 3.04 -6.24
CA VAL A 179 10.06 3.85 -7.24
C VAL A 179 10.99 4.28 -8.37
N ALA A 180 12.18 4.79 -8.04
CA ALA A 180 13.19 5.18 -9.03
C ALA A 180 13.65 3.98 -9.88
N TYR A 181 13.80 2.82 -9.26
CA TYR A 181 14.15 1.58 -9.97
C TYR A 181 13.01 1.10 -10.90
N ALA A 182 11.76 1.19 -10.44
CA ALA A 182 10.57 0.75 -11.16
C ALA A 182 10.25 1.66 -12.35
N SER A 183 10.39 2.98 -12.20
CA SER A 183 10.06 3.96 -13.25
C SER A 183 11.03 3.91 -14.43
N ALA A 184 12.27 3.43 -14.23
CA ALA A 184 13.28 3.31 -15.28
C ALA A 184 12.99 2.17 -16.29
N ALA A 185 12.14 1.19 -15.95
CA ALA A 185 11.82 0.08 -16.86
C ALA A 185 10.42 -0.52 -16.57
N PRO A 186 9.41 -0.28 -17.44
CA PRO A 186 8.02 -0.68 -17.22
C PRO A 186 7.78 -2.18 -17.02
N GLY A 187 8.61 -3.04 -17.64
CA GLY A 187 8.56 -4.50 -17.45
C GLY A 187 8.88 -4.95 -16.03
N ARG A 188 9.17 -4.02 -15.10
CA ARG A 188 9.51 -4.29 -13.69
C ARG A 188 8.35 -4.12 -12.72
N ILE A 189 7.17 -3.72 -13.18
CA ILE A 189 5.92 -3.73 -12.39
C ILE A 189 4.86 -4.67 -12.99
N PRO A 190 5.19 -5.96 -13.28
CA PRO A 190 4.25 -6.87 -13.93
C PRO A 190 2.96 -7.02 -13.11
N GLY A 191 1.82 -6.89 -13.78
CA GLY A 191 0.49 -6.98 -13.15
C GLY A 191 0.08 -5.76 -12.33
N CYS A 192 0.86 -4.67 -12.34
CA CYS A 192 0.53 -3.41 -11.67
C CYS A 192 0.51 -2.27 -12.69
N SER A 193 -0.53 -1.45 -12.65
CA SER A 193 -0.63 -0.26 -13.49
C SER A 193 0.29 0.84 -12.96
N ALA A 194 0.84 1.68 -13.86
CA ALA A 194 1.62 2.84 -13.42
C ALA A 194 0.75 3.82 -12.63
N TRP A 195 -0.56 3.88 -12.90
CA TRP A 195 -1.49 4.76 -12.19
C TRP A 195 -1.60 4.44 -10.70
N THR A 196 -1.45 3.16 -10.32
CA THR A 196 -1.41 2.71 -8.92
C THR A 196 -0.18 3.26 -8.18
N VAL A 197 0.93 3.49 -8.90
CA VAL A 197 2.16 4.09 -8.35
C VAL A 197 2.09 5.62 -8.35
N VAL A 198 1.60 6.22 -9.44
CA VAL A 198 1.62 7.68 -9.64
C VAL A 198 0.86 8.41 -8.53
N GLU A 199 -0.34 7.96 -8.18
CA GLU A 199 -1.18 8.74 -7.28
C GLU A 199 -0.61 8.97 -5.87
N PRO A 200 -0.13 7.95 -5.13
CA PRO A 200 0.51 8.19 -3.85
C PRO A 200 1.79 9.02 -4.01
N LEU A 201 2.52 8.83 -5.11
CA LEU A 201 3.79 9.52 -5.37
C LEU A 201 3.64 11.03 -5.56
N LEU A 202 2.46 11.51 -5.96
CA LEU A 202 2.15 12.95 -6.01
C LEU A 202 2.25 13.64 -4.64
N ARG A 203 2.27 12.88 -3.54
CA ARG A 203 2.41 13.40 -2.17
C ARG A 203 3.85 13.38 -1.65
N PHE A 204 4.80 12.87 -2.44
CA PHE A 204 6.19 12.78 -2.03
C PHE A 204 6.94 14.02 -2.50
N ASP A 205 7.46 14.79 -1.54
CA ASP A 205 8.33 15.93 -1.81
C ASP A 205 9.81 15.48 -1.87
N ASP A 206 10.15 14.70 -2.89
CA ASP A 206 11.51 14.19 -3.15
C ASP A 206 11.84 14.21 -4.64
N GLN A 207 13.09 14.52 -4.98
CA GLN A 207 13.54 14.61 -6.38
C GLN A 207 13.40 13.29 -7.15
N ARG A 208 13.62 12.13 -6.52
CA ARG A 208 13.43 10.81 -7.14
C ARG A 208 11.97 10.59 -7.50
N ALA A 209 11.05 11.01 -6.63
CA ALA A 209 9.62 10.98 -6.92
C ALA A 209 9.28 11.83 -8.15
N GLN A 210 9.82 13.06 -8.25
CA GLN A 210 9.59 13.93 -9.40
C GLN A 210 10.13 13.33 -10.72
N ILE A 211 11.32 12.73 -10.69
CA ILE A 211 11.89 12.04 -11.86
C ILE A 211 11.00 10.86 -12.27
N ALA A 212 10.56 10.05 -11.31
CA ALA A 212 9.71 8.89 -11.58
C ALA A 212 8.34 9.30 -12.13
N LEU A 213 7.72 10.36 -11.61
CA LEU A 213 6.45 10.91 -12.13
C LEU A 213 6.57 11.30 -13.62
N GLY A 214 7.69 11.92 -14.03
CA GLY A 214 7.95 12.23 -15.44
C GLY A 214 8.12 10.99 -16.33
N GLN A 215 8.76 9.94 -15.81
CA GLN A 215 8.91 8.66 -16.51
C GLN A 215 7.57 7.93 -16.65
N PHE A 216 6.77 7.86 -15.59
CA PHE A 216 5.42 7.28 -15.65
C PHE A 216 4.47 8.07 -16.55
N ALA A 217 4.57 9.40 -16.60
CA ALA A 217 3.83 10.21 -17.57
C ALA A 217 4.17 9.83 -19.03
N THR A 218 5.46 9.60 -19.30
CA THR A 218 5.94 9.18 -20.62
C THR A 218 5.44 7.78 -20.97
N LEU A 219 5.41 6.87 -20.00
CA LEU A 219 4.88 5.52 -20.16
C LEU A 219 3.38 5.54 -20.48
N ALA A 220 2.59 6.27 -19.67
CA ALA A 220 1.16 6.43 -19.87
C ALA A 220 0.82 6.97 -21.27
N ALA A 221 1.58 7.96 -21.75
CA ALA A 221 1.39 8.54 -23.08
C ALA A 221 1.68 7.56 -24.24
N ARG A 222 2.48 6.51 -24.01
CA ARG A 222 2.76 5.46 -25.00
C ARG A 222 1.67 4.38 -25.05
N GLY A 223 0.68 4.47 -24.16
CA GLY A 223 -0.33 3.44 -23.94
C GLY A 223 0.16 2.38 -22.94
N GLU A 224 -0.63 2.12 -21.91
CA GLU A 224 -0.55 0.86 -21.16
C GLU A 224 -1.32 -0.23 -21.92
N ASP A 225 -0.97 -1.51 -21.72
CA ASP A 225 -1.51 -2.72 -22.37
C ASP A 225 -2.89 -2.58 -23.06
N GLU A 226 -2.99 -3.12 -24.30
CA GLU A 226 -4.21 -3.14 -25.13
C GLU A 226 -5.37 -3.99 -24.54
N ALA A 227 -5.20 -4.57 -23.35
CA ALA A 227 -6.21 -5.40 -22.72
C ALA A 227 -7.44 -4.58 -22.29
N PRO A 228 -8.67 -5.09 -22.49
CA PRO A 228 -9.87 -4.43 -22.00
C PRO A 228 -9.81 -4.20 -20.48
N VAL A 229 -9.94 -2.94 -20.06
CA VAL A 229 -9.92 -2.56 -18.63
C VAL A 229 -11.33 -2.14 -18.21
N PRO A 230 -11.80 -2.48 -16.99
CA PRO A 230 -13.11 -2.04 -16.52
C PRO A 230 -13.31 -0.52 -16.53
N ALA A 231 -14.55 -0.05 -16.73
CA ALA A 231 -14.85 1.38 -16.76
C ALA A 231 -14.46 2.11 -15.47
N ALA A 232 -14.63 1.47 -14.30
CA ALA A 232 -14.21 2.02 -13.01
C ALA A 232 -12.69 2.32 -12.97
N ALA A 233 -11.88 1.40 -13.52
CA ALA A 233 -10.45 1.60 -13.64
C ALA A 233 -10.12 2.77 -14.57
N MET A 234 -10.77 2.86 -15.74
CA MET A 234 -10.56 3.97 -16.67
C MET A 234 -10.90 5.33 -16.08
N LEU A 235 -11.99 5.42 -15.30
CA LEU A 235 -12.35 6.63 -14.58
C LEU A 235 -11.28 7.02 -13.56
N ASP A 236 -10.74 6.05 -12.82
CA ASP A 236 -9.68 6.33 -11.85
C ASP A 236 -8.37 6.74 -12.53
N ARG A 237 -7.98 6.07 -13.61
CA ARG A 237 -6.81 6.44 -14.43
C ARG A 237 -6.93 7.86 -14.98
N ALA A 238 -8.08 8.22 -15.56
CA ALA A 238 -8.32 9.55 -16.08
C ALA A 238 -8.21 10.64 -14.99
N ARG A 239 -8.69 10.33 -13.77
CA ARG A 239 -8.56 11.22 -12.61
C ARG A 239 -7.10 11.39 -12.20
N VAL A 240 -6.34 10.29 -12.05
CA VAL A 240 -4.92 10.35 -11.69
C VAL A 240 -4.09 11.05 -12.77
N GLU A 241 -4.40 10.82 -14.05
CA GLU A 241 -3.77 11.52 -15.16
C GLU A 241 -3.97 13.04 -15.07
N ALA A 242 -5.20 13.49 -14.77
CA ALA A 242 -5.49 14.91 -14.60
C ALA A 242 -4.67 15.52 -13.45
N LEU A 243 -4.55 14.81 -12.33
CA LEU A 243 -3.72 15.23 -11.19
C LEU A 243 -2.24 15.31 -11.57
N LEU A 244 -1.71 14.29 -12.26
CA LEU A 244 -0.33 14.27 -12.73
C LEU A 244 -0.02 15.43 -13.68
N ARG A 245 -0.91 15.70 -14.63
CA ARG A 245 -0.77 16.83 -15.57
C ARG A 245 -0.74 18.17 -14.83
N ALA A 246 -1.63 18.37 -13.86
CA ALA A 246 -1.66 19.57 -13.04
C ALA A 246 -0.37 19.74 -12.22
N HIS A 247 0.10 18.65 -11.59
CA HIS A 247 1.35 18.62 -10.83
C HIS A 247 2.57 18.99 -11.67
N LEU A 248 2.71 18.37 -12.85
CA LEU A 248 3.82 18.64 -13.76
C LEU A 248 3.76 20.06 -14.37
N ALA A 249 2.57 20.64 -14.53
CA ALA A 249 2.42 22.01 -14.96
C ALA A 249 2.87 22.99 -13.85
N ALA A 250 2.49 22.74 -12.60
CA ALA A 250 2.91 23.54 -11.45
C ALA A 250 4.42 23.47 -11.20
N ALA A 251 5.08 22.33 -11.46
CA ALA A 251 6.53 22.20 -11.34
C ALA A 251 7.33 22.98 -12.40
N ARG A 252 6.67 23.48 -13.46
CA ARG A 252 7.31 24.25 -14.56
C ARG A 252 7.11 25.76 -14.44
N SER A 253 6.16 26.20 -13.60
CA SER A 253 5.86 27.61 -13.33
C SER A 253 6.73 28.14 -12.20
#